data_AF-A6TLA2-F1
#
_entry.id   AF-A6TLA2-F1
#
_cell.length_a   1.000
_cell.length_b   1.000
_cell.length_c   1.000
_cell.angle_alpha   90.00
_cell.angle_beta   90.00
_cell.angle_gamma   90.00
#
_symmetry.space_group_name_H-M   'P 1'
#
loop_
_entity.id
_entity.type
_entity.pdbx_description
1 polymer ?
#
loop_
_entity_poly.entity_id
_entity_poly.type
_entity_poly.pdbx_seq_one_letter_code
_entity_poly.pdbx_strand_id
1 'polypeptide(L)' 'MEDQEQVKKEMEQQLEKVKYRIQMLDLIEEKLFQMRELAQRVIDEELSNEEIENINQQVKTLEN' A
#
# COMPACT_ATOMS: atom_id res chain seq x y z
N MET A 1 5.33 41.27 1.73
CA MET A 1 4.75 40.60 2.92
C MET A 1 3.65 39.65 2.50
N GLU A 2 2.63 40.10 1.76
CA GLU A 2 1.56 39.24 1.23
C GLU A 2 2.07 38.11 0.31
N ASP A 3 3.03 38.41 -0.57
CA ASP A 3 3.62 37.40 -1.46
C ASP A 3 4.37 36.28 -0.71
N GLN A 4 5.01 36.61 0.42
CA GLN A 4 5.74 35.63 1.23
C GLN A 4 4.78 34.70 1.97
N GLU A 5 3.65 35.23 2.46
CA GLU A 5 2.62 34.44 3.11
C GLU A 5 1.91 33.51 2.12
N GLN A 6 1.66 33.99 0.90
CA GLN A 6 1.07 33.18 -0.17
C GLN A 6 2.00 32.03 -0.57
N VAL A 7 3.30 32.29 -0.77
CA VAL A 7 4.29 31.23 -1.07
C VAL A 7 4.35 30.21 0.06
N LYS A 8 4.37 30.66 1.32
CA LYS A 8 4.37 29.76 2.48
C LYS A 8 3.15 28.84 2.48
N LYS A 9 1.96 29.38 2.24
CA LYS A 9 0.71 28.62 2.18
C LYS A 9 0.71 27.58 1.05
N GLU A 10 1.27 27.92 -0.11
CA GLU A 10 1.42 26.97 -1.22
C GLU A 10 2.39 25.84 -0.86
N MET A 11 3.51 26.16 -0.21
CA MET A 11 4.46 25.15 0.27
C MET A 11 3.84 24.21 1.30
N GLU A 12 3.07 24.73 2.25
CA GLU A 12 2.34 23.92 3.24
C GLU A 12 1.35 22.96 2.57
N GLN A 13 0.60 23.44 1.56
CA GLN A 13 -0.30 22.58 0.78
C GLN A 13 0.44 21.49 0.01
N GLN A 14 1.61 21.80 -0.56
CA GLN A 14 2.43 20.79 -1.23
C GLN A 14 2.99 19.77 -0.25
N LEU A 15 3.42 20.22 0.93
CA LEU A 15 3.91 19.33 1.98
C LEU A 15 2.83 18.34 2.43
N GLU A 16 1.60 18.80 2.67
CA GLU A 16 0.50 17.91 3.04
C GLU A 16 0.17 16.89 1.95
N LYS A 17 0.24 17.28 0.67
CA LYS A 17 0.10 16.33 -0.45
C LYS A 17 1.20 15.28 -0.45
N VAL A 18 2.44 15.66 -0.17
CA VAL A 18 3.57 14.72 -0.11
C VAL A 18 3.41 13.76 1.08
N LYS A 19 3.06 14.26 2.27
CA LYS A 19 2.79 13.44 3.45
C LYS A 19 1.70 12.41 3.18
N TYR A 20 0.58 12.84 2.59
CA TYR A 20 -0.50 11.93 2.23
C TYR A 20 -0.03 10.83 1.25
N ARG A 21 0.76 11.20 0.23
CA ARG A 21 1.31 10.23 -0.71
C ARG A 21 2.24 9.21 -0.05
N ILE A 22 3.05 9.65 0.92
CA ILE A 22 3.92 8.74 1.70
C ILE A 22 3.08 7.74 2.48
N GLN A 23 2.05 8.21 3.20
CA GLN A 23 1.14 7.33 3.94
C GLN A 23 0.45 6.29 3.05
N MET A 24 0.04 6.69 1.84
CA MET A 24 -0.52 5.75 0.87
C MET A 24 0.51 4.74 0.37
N LEU A 25 1.76 5.15 0.17
CA LEU A 25 2.83 4.24 -0.23
C LEU A 25 3.15 3.22 0.87
N ASP A 26 3.17 3.65 2.13
CA ASP A 26 3.37 2.74 3.27
C ASP A 26 2.28 1.65 3.32
N LEU A 27 1.02 2.02 3.10
CA LEU A 27 -0.10 1.08 3.01
C LEU A 27 0.01 0.12 1.82
N ILE A 28 0.48 0.62 0.67
CA ILE A 28 0.71 -0.23 -0.51
C ILE A 28 1.85 -1.21 -0.25
N GLU A 29 2.93 -0.77 0.38
CA GLU A 29 4.07 -1.64 0.73
C GLU A 29 3.65 -2.76 1.66
N GLU A 30 2.83 -2.47 2.68
CA GLU A 30 2.29 -3.48 3.59
C GLU A 30 1.45 -4.53 2.85
N LYS A 31 0.53 -4.09 1.97
CA LYS A 31 -0.27 -4.99 1.15
C LYS A 31 0.60 -5.88 0.24
N LEU A 32 1.62 -5.30 -0.40
CA LEU A 32 2.54 -6.04 -1.26
C LEU A 32 3.36 -7.06 -0.47
N PHE A 33 3.78 -6.72 0.75
CA PHE A 33 4.47 -7.64 1.64
C PHE A 33 3.59 -8.84 1.98
N GLN A 34 2.33 -8.61 2.38
CA GLN A 34 1.38 -9.68 2.67
C GLN A 34 1.09 -10.56 1.45
N MET A 35 0.92 -9.97 0.27
CA MET A 35 0.77 -10.74 -0.99
C MET A 35 1.98 -11.63 -1.27
N ARG A 36 3.19 -11.13 -1.00
CA ARG A 36 4.43 -11.90 -1.17
C ARG A 36 4.48 -13.09 -0.21
N GLU A 37 4.10 -12.93 1.05
CA GLU A 37 4.05 -14.03 2.02
C GLU A 37 3.06 -15.11 1.60
N LEU A 38 1.89 -14.72 1.10
CA LEU A 38 0.90 -15.63 0.54
C LEU A 38 1.45 -16.42 -0.66
N ALA A 39 2.12 -15.74 -1.60
CA ALA A 39 2.75 -16.39 -2.74
C ALA A 39 3.87 -17.34 -2.33
N GLN A 40 4.68 -16.97 -1.32
CA GLN A 40 5.75 -17.80 -0.79
C GLN A 40 5.19 -19.08 -0.15
N ARG A 41 4.07 -18.97 0.58
CA ARG A 41 3.38 -20.12 1.18
C ARG A 41 2.95 -21.16 0.13
N VAL A 42 2.47 -20.72 -1.03
CA VAL A 42 2.10 -21.61 -2.14
C VAL A 42 3.32 -22.37 -2.70
N ILE A 43 4.50 -21.77 -2.63
CA ILE A 43 5.76 -22.40 -3.10
C ILE A 43 6.29 -23.40 -2.08
N ASP A 44 6.24 -23.04 -0.79
CA ASP A 44 6.91 -23.78 0.27
C ASP A 44 6.07 -24.93 0.85
N GLU A 45 4.74 -24.86 0.73
CA GLU A 45 3.81 -25.84 1.30
C GLU A 45 3.09 -26.66 0.22
N GLU A 46 2.87 -27.95 0.48
CA GLU A 46 1.93 -28.75 -0.32
C GLU A 46 0.49 -28.40 0.06
N LEU A 47 -0.05 -27.39 -0.60
CA LEU A 47 -1.40 -26.90 -0.35
C LEU A 47 -2.46 -27.69 -1.13
N SER A 48 -3.62 -27.85 -0.50
CA SER A 48 -4.83 -28.31 -1.19
C SER A 48 -5.39 -27.23 -2.13
N ASN A 49 -6.23 -27.65 -3.08
CA ASN A 49 -6.92 -26.72 -3.97
C ASN A 49 -7.81 -25.71 -3.22
N GLU A 50 -8.38 -26.10 -2.07
CA GLU A 50 -9.19 -25.21 -1.24
C GLU A 50 -8.34 -24.12 -0.57
N GLU A 51 -7.15 -24.48 -0.08
CA GLU A 51 -6.21 -23.52 0.51
C GLU A 51 -5.67 -22.54 -0.54
N ILE A 52 -5.37 -23.03 -1.75
CA ILE A 52 -4.97 -22.18 -2.88
C ILE A 52 -6.08 -21.18 -3.24
N GLU A 53 -7.33 -21.62 -3.29
CA GLU A 53 -8.46 -20.73 -3.57
C GLU A 53 -8.64 -19.67 -2.48
N ASN A 54 -8.47 -20.05 -1.20
CA ASN A 54 -8.51 -19.10 -0.10
C ASN A 54 -7.37 -18.06 -0.20
N ILE A 55 -6.16 -18.49 -0.53
CA ILE A 55 -5.03 -17.59 -0.78
C ILE A 55 -5.36 -16.62 -1.94
N ASN A 56 -5.94 -17.10 -3.04
CA ASN A 56 -6.34 -16.23 -4.15
C ASN A 56 -7.40 -15.20 -3.74
N GLN A 57 -8.33 -15.56 -2.86
CA GLN A 57 -9.30 -14.62 -2.30
C GLN A 57 -8.64 -13.54 -1.44
N GLN A 58 -7.67 -13.94 -0.59
CA GLN A 58 -6.91 -13.00 0.22
C GLN A 58 -6.10 -12.01 -0.64
N VAL A 59 -5.43 -12.50 -1.70
CA VAL A 59 -4.72 -11.62 -2.65
C VAL A 59 -5.67 -10.62 -3.30
N LYS A 60 -6.86 -11.06 -3.75
CA LYS A 60 -7.88 -10.15 -4.31
C LYS A 60 -8.34 -9.11 -3.29
N THR A 61 -8.48 -9.47 -2.02
CA THR A 61 -8.84 -8.50 -0.97
C THR A 61 -7.74 -7.46 -0.77
N LEU A 62 -6.47 -7.85 -0.86
CA LEU A 62 -5.34 -6.91 -0.71
C LEU A 62 -5.19 -5.98 -1.91
N GLU A 63 -5.57 -6.44 -3.11
CA GLU A 63 -5.51 -5.64 -4.34
C GLU A 63 -6.53 -4.48 -4.35
N ASN A 64 -7.70 -4.68 -3.71
CA ASN A 64 -8.77 -3.69 -3.58
C ASN A 64 -8.51 -2.68 -2.45
#